data_AF-A0A317H5S3-F1
#
_entry.id   AF-A0A317H5S3-F1
#
_cell.length_a   1.000
_cell.length_b   1.000
_cell.length_c   1.000
_cell.angle_alpha   90.00
_cell.angle_beta   90.00
_cell.angle_gamma   90.00
#
_symmetry.space_group_name_H-M   'P 1'
#
loop_
_entity.id
_entity.type
_entity.pdbx_description
1 polymer ?
#
loop_
_entity_poly.entity_id
_entity_poly.type
_entity_poly.pdbx_seq_one_letter_code
_entity_poly.pdbx_strand_id
1 'polypeptide(L)'
;MDDYQVSERGLVSTIHVLKSGEIISSVHDYMKVEDRFSWVDRTYIVSKILELQKKTDERKRSFIVIYEDGNLIREFVNVDQGFKPLNYYK
;
A
#
# COMPACT_ATOMS: atom_id res chain seq x y z
N MET A 1 7.73 -28.14 17.98
CA MET A 1 8.10 -27.74 16.62
C MET A 1 6.82 -27.14 16.08
N ASP A 2 6.62 -25.87 16.38
CA ASP A 2 5.34 -25.19 16.17
C ASP A 2 5.24 -24.82 14.69
N ASP A 3 4.36 -25.54 13.99
CA ASP A 3 3.93 -25.27 12.63
C ASP A 3 3.15 -23.96 12.64
N TYR A 4 3.85 -22.84 12.40
CA TYR A 4 3.20 -21.56 12.15
C TYR A 4 2.44 -21.67 10.83
N GLN A 5 1.18 -22.12 10.89
CA GLN A 5 0.21 -21.86 9.84
C GLN A 5 0.09 -20.34 9.71
N VAL A 6 0.88 -19.77 8.79
CA VAL A 6 0.64 -18.43 8.26
C VAL A 6 -0.72 -18.53 7.59
N SER A 7 -1.79 -18.15 8.32
CA SER A 7 -3.12 -18.08 7.74
C SER A 7 -3.03 -17.35 6.40
N GLU A 8 -3.72 -17.87 5.39
CA GLU A 8 -3.81 -17.41 3.99
C GLU A 8 -4.36 -15.97 3.90
N ARG A 9 -3.66 -15.01 4.51
CA ARG A 9 -4.00 -13.60 4.46
C ARG A 9 -3.56 -13.11 3.10
N GLY A 10 -4.50 -12.62 2.31
CA GLY A 10 -4.18 -12.15 0.98
C GLY A 10 -3.17 -10.99 1.02
N LEU A 11 -2.34 -10.90 0.00
CA LEU A 11 -1.18 -10.02 -0.02
C LEU A 11 -1.60 -8.56 -0.16
N VAL A 12 -1.31 -7.75 0.85
CA VAL A 12 -1.56 -6.29 0.83
C VAL A 12 -0.24 -5.54 0.86
N SER A 13 -0.13 -4.47 0.08
CA SER A 13 1.08 -3.64 0.05
C SER A 13 0.76 -2.16 0.08
N THR A 14 1.57 -1.41 0.81
CA THR A 14 1.45 0.05 0.87
C THR A 14 2.53 0.66 0.01
N ILE A 15 2.15 1.58 -0.85
CA ILE A 15 3.06 2.30 -1.75
C ILE A 15 2.78 3.80 -1.64
N HIS A 16 3.85 4.59 -1.63
CA HIS A 16 3.75 6.04 -1.57
C HIS A 16 4.11 6.61 -2.93
N VAL A 17 3.35 7.57 -3.42
CA VAL A 17 3.57 8.22 -4.71
C VAL A 17 3.81 9.70 -4.46
N LEU A 18 5.02 10.16 -4.81
CA LEU A 18 5.39 11.56 -4.70
C LEU A 18 4.68 12.41 -5.76
N LYS A 19 4.62 13.73 -5.55
CA LYS A 19 4.12 14.71 -6.54
C LYS A 19 4.86 14.67 -7.87
N SER A 20 6.12 14.24 -7.87
CA SER A 20 6.91 13.99 -9.09
C SER A 20 6.44 12.78 -9.89
N GLY A 21 5.60 11.92 -9.29
CA GLY A 21 5.24 10.61 -9.81
C GLY A 21 6.26 9.52 -9.49
N GLU A 22 7.20 9.77 -8.57
CA GLU A 22 8.09 8.72 -8.10
C GLU A 22 7.37 7.79 -7.13
N ILE A 23 7.51 6.48 -7.32
CA ILE A 23 6.91 5.45 -6.47
C ILE A 23 7.93 5.00 -5.44
N ILE A 24 7.59 5.17 -4.17
CA ILE A 24 8.39 4.74 -3.02
C ILE A 24 7.75 3.48 -2.43
N SER A 25 8.45 2.35 -2.62
CA SER A 25 8.04 1.03 -2.12
C SER A 25 9.04 0.42 -1.13
N SER A 26 10.23 1.00 -0.99
CA SER A 26 11.26 0.58 -0.03
C SER A 26 11.15 1.39 1.25
N VAL A 27 11.35 0.72 2.40
CA VAL A 27 11.42 1.38 3.71
C VAL A 27 12.54 2.42 3.74
N HIS A 28 13.70 2.11 3.15
CA HIS A 28 14.85 3.01 3.14
C HIS A 28 14.56 4.33 2.42
N ASP A 29 13.83 4.28 1.30
CA ASP A 29 13.47 5.49 0.57
C ASP A 29 12.30 6.22 1.22
N TYR A 30 11.37 5.49 1.85
CA TYR A 30 10.32 6.09 2.65
C TYR A 30 10.86 6.93 3.80
N MET A 31 11.90 6.47 4.50
CA MET A 31 12.54 7.23 5.59
C MET A 31 13.05 8.61 5.14
N LYS A 32 13.40 8.78 3.86
CA LYS A 32 13.87 10.07 3.31
C LYS A 32 12.72 11.06 3.07
N VAL A 33 11.49 10.57 2.99
CA VAL A 33 10.30 11.36 2.60
C VAL A 33 9.16 11.25 3.62
N GLU A 34 9.37 10.59 4.76
CA GLU A 34 8.35 10.30 5.77
C GLU A 34 7.57 11.55 6.20
N ASP A 35 8.27 12.67 6.42
CA ASP A 35 7.68 13.96 6.83
C ASP A 35 6.60 14.46 5.85
N ARG A 36 6.77 14.20 4.55
CA ARG A 36 5.82 14.59 3.48
C ARG A 36 4.49 13.83 3.59
N PHE A 37 4.48 12.72 4.30
CA PHE A 37 3.31 11.88 4.57
C PHE A 37 2.85 11.94 6.03
N SER A 38 3.28 12.93 6.80
CA SER A 38 2.90 13.12 8.21
C SER A 38 1.39 13.28 8.44
N TRP A 39 0.64 13.69 7.41
CA TRP A 39 -0.82 13.78 7.44
C TRP A 39 -1.53 12.41 7.42
N VAL A 40 -0.81 11.32 7.12
CA VAL A 40 -1.37 9.98 7.05
C VAL A 40 -1.52 9.39 8.44
N ASP A 41 -2.76 9.05 8.81
CA ASP A 41 -3.01 8.31 10.04
C ASP A 41 -2.56 6.83 9.90
N ARG A 42 -1.54 6.47 10.67
CA ARG A 42 -1.00 5.09 10.71
C ARG A 42 -2.04 4.09 11.17
N THR A 43 -2.94 4.46 12.09
CA THR A 43 -4.01 3.59 12.60
C THR A 43 -5.00 3.26 11.48
N TYR A 44 -5.38 4.26 10.69
CA TYR A 44 -6.20 4.08 9.50
C TYR A 44 -5.55 3.12 8.51
N ILE A 45 -4.26 3.30 8.19
CA ILE A 45 -3.54 2.40 7.26
C ILE A 45 -3.51 0.96 7.77
N VAL A 46 -3.18 0.74 9.05
CA VAL A 46 -3.18 -0.60 9.65
C VAL A 46 -4.56 -1.24 9.59
N SER A 47 -5.62 -0.49 9.94
CA SER A 47 -7.00 -0.98 9.83
C SER A 47 -7.35 -1.40 8.39
N LYS A 48 -6.92 -0.60 7.40
CA LYS A 48 -7.13 -0.91 5.98
C LYS A 48 -6.35 -2.12 5.50
N ILE A 49 -5.12 -2.32 5.97
CA ILE A 49 -4.35 -3.53 5.68
C ILE A 49 -5.11 -4.77 6.16
N LEU A 50 -5.60 -4.75 7.41
CA LEU A 50 -6.34 -5.88 7.98
C LEU A 50 -7.67 -6.13 7.26
N GLU A 51 -8.36 -5.07 6.83
CA GLU A 51 -9.58 -5.17 6.04
C GLU A 51 -9.31 -5.81 4.67
N LEU A 52 -8.29 -5.32 3.97
CA LEU A 52 -7.93 -5.80 2.63
C LEU A 52 -7.37 -7.22 2.66
N GLN A 53 -6.62 -7.61 3.70
CA GLN A 53 -6.12 -8.98 3.86
C GLN A 53 -7.24 -10.03 3.87
N LYS A 54 -8.43 -9.67 4.37
CA LYS A 54 -9.62 -10.54 4.38
C LYS A 54 -10.34 -10.62 3.03
N LYS A 55 -10.15 -9.61 2.18
CA LYS A 55 -10.81 -9.49 0.87
C LYS A 55 -9.92 -9.92 -0.30
N THR A 56 -8.63 -10.10 -0.04
CA THR A 56 -7.64 -10.34 -1.09
C THR A 56 -7.53 -11.82 -1.37
N ASP A 57 -7.68 -12.20 -2.64
CA ASP A 57 -7.55 -13.56 -3.12
C ASP A 57 -6.09 -14.02 -3.04
N GLU A 58 -5.87 -15.31 -2.82
CA GLU A 58 -4.54 -15.90 -2.60
C GLU A 58 -3.55 -15.69 -3.76
N ARG A 59 -4.06 -15.57 -4.99
CA ARG A 59 -3.26 -15.39 -6.22
C ARG A 59 -3.15 -13.93 -6.65
N LYS A 60 -3.82 -13.02 -5.95
CA LYS A 60 -3.87 -11.60 -6.28
C LYS A 60 -3.16 -10.78 -5.21
N ARG A 61 -3.04 -9.48 -5.47
CA ARG A 61 -2.49 -8.53 -4.51
C ARG A 61 -3.42 -7.35 -4.40
N SER A 62 -3.48 -6.77 -3.22
CA SER A 62 -4.15 -5.49 -2.98
C SER A 62 -3.12 -4.43 -2.62
N PHE A 63 -3.39 -3.19 -3.02
CA PHE A 63 -2.51 -2.06 -2.78
C PHE A 63 -3.25 -0.94 -2.08
N ILE A 64 -2.59 -0.33 -1.09
CA ILE A 64 -2.93 0.96 -0.54
C ILE A 64 -1.93 1.95 -1.11
N VAL A 65 -2.42 2.89 -1.91
CA VAL A 65 -1.61 3.88 -2.61
C VAL A 65 -1.84 5.22 -1.97
N ILE A 66 -0.77 5.80 -1.43
CA ILE A 66 -0.80 7.07 -0.73
C ILE A 66 -0.13 8.10 -1.63
N TYR A 67 -0.92 8.97 -2.21
CA TYR A 67 -0.48 10.05 -3.07
C TYR A 67 -0.18 11.28 -2.22
N GLU A 68 1.03 11.81 -2.37
CA GLU A 68 1.41 13.11 -1.81
C GLU A 68 0.65 14.25 -2.48
N ASP A 69 0.33 14.11 -3.78
CA ASP A 69 -0.50 15.10 -4.46
C ASP A 69 -1.95 14.99 -4.00
N GLY A 70 -2.50 16.11 -3.53
CA GLY A 70 -3.87 16.18 -3.01
C GLY A 70 -4.13 15.41 -1.71
N ASN A 71 -3.09 14.88 -1.05
CA ASN A 71 -3.18 14.08 0.17
C ASN A 71 -4.23 12.96 0.05
N LEU A 72 -4.09 12.13 -0.98
CA LEU A 72 -5.10 11.15 -1.38
C LEU A 72 -4.65 9.73 -1.05
N ILE A 73 -5.54 8.92 -0.50
CA ILE A 73 -5.32 7.48 -0.30
C ILE A 73 -6.29 6.72 -1.21
N ARG A 74 -5.77 5.74 -1.97
CA ARG A 74 -6.57 4.86 -2.82
C ARG A 74 -6.29 3.40 -2.54
N GLU A 75 -7.33 2.60 -2.68
CA GLU A 75 -7.27 1.16 -2.52
C GLU A 75 -7.46 0.51 -3.89
N PHE A 76 -6.62 -0.48 -4.20
CA PHE A 76 -6.77 -1.32 -5.37
C PHE A 76 -6.81 -2.76 -4.89
N VAL A 77 -7.91 -3.46 -5.16
CA VAL A 77 -8.18 -4.79 -4.59
C VAL A 77 -8.07 -5.85 -5.68
N ASN A 78 -7.48 -6.99 -5.35
CA ASN A 78 -7.37 -8.16 -6.24
C ASN A 78 -6.78 -7.86 -7.62
N VAL A 79 -5.76 -7.01 -7.67
CA VAL A 79 -5.05 -6.70 -8.91
C VAL A 79 -4.02 -7.78 -9.24
N ASP A 80 -3.67 -7.86 -10.52
CA ASP A 80 -2.63 -8.75 -11.02
C ASP A 80 -1.23 -8.35 -10.53
N GLN A 81 -0.31 -9.31 -10.51
CA GLN A 81 1.06 -9.09 -10.02
C GLN A 81 1.83 -8.02 -10.81
N GLY A 82 1.45 -7.75 -12.07
CA GLY A 82 2.04 -6.70 -12.91
C GLY A 82 1.45 -5.31 -12.70
N PHE A 83 0.49 -5.14 -11.78
CA PHE A 83 -0.15 -3.86 -11.51
C PHE A 83 0.88 -2.81 -11.06
N LYS A 84 0.81 -1.64 -11.68
CA LYS A 84 1.53 -0.44 -11.23
C LYS A 84 0.51 0.67 -11.03
N PRO A 85 0.51 1.35 -9.88
CA PRO A 85 -0.33 2.52 -9.70
C PRO A 85 0.00 3.56 -10.77
N LEU A 86 -1.02 4.19 -11.32
CA LEU A 86 -0.82 5.28 -12.27
C LEU A 86 -0.21 6.48 -11.53
N ASN A 87 0.76 7.12 -12.18
CA ASN A 87 1.09 8.51 -11.87
C ASN A 87 -0.12 9.36 -12.24
N TYR A 88 -0.67 10.05 -11.26
CA TYR A 88 -1.61 11.11 -11.53
C TYR A 88 -0.87 12.23 -12.27
N TYR A 89 -0.96 12.23 -13.61
CA TYR A 89 -0.75 13.43 -14.40
C TYR A 89 -2.13 14.04 -14.64
N LYS A 90 -2.31 15.25 -14.12
CA LYS A 90 -3.48 16.09 -14.36
C LYS A 90 -3.55 16.51 -15.82
#